data_AF-A0A916QBQ1-F1
#
_entry.id   AF-A0A916QBQ1-F1
#
_cell.length_a   1.000
_cell.length_b   1.000
_cell.length_c   1.000
_cell.angle_alpha   90.00
_cell.angle_beta   90.00
_cell.angle_gamma   90.00
#
_symmetry.space_group_name_H-M   'P 1'
#
loop_
_entity.id
_entity.type
_entity.pdbx_description
1 polymer ?
#
loop_
_entity_poly.entity_id
_entity_poly.type
_entity_poly.pdbx_seq_one_letter_code
_entity_poly.pdbx_strand_id
1 'polypeptide(L)'
;MGLKDTIKMMESNDYKERFRAEYWQVRIRFEKLESMIKKWENRELDFIPTCPKSIYCLQLNMMQDYINLLEARAELENIEL
;
A
#
# COMPACT_ATOMS: atom_id res chain seq x y z
N MET A 1 -8.94 4.91 -6.79
CA MET A 1 -8.83 3.50 -7.21
C MET A 1 -8.94 2.61 -5.98
N GLY A 2 -9.66 1.50 -6.06
CA GLY A 2 -9.77 0.49 -5.02
C GLY A 2 -8.96 -0.77 -5.36
N LEU A 3 -8.74 -1.63 -4.37
CA LEU A 3 -7.99 -2.89 -4.57
C LEU A 3 -8.57 -3.77 -5.68
N LYS A 4 -9.89 -3.80 -5.82
CA LYS A 4 -10.56 -4.60 -6.87
C LYS A 4 -10.24 -4.11 -8.28
N ASP A 5 -9.97 -2.83 -8.45
CA ASP A 5 -9.66 -2.24 -9.75
C ASP A 5 -8.30 -2.74 -10.27
N THR A 6 -7.41 -3.14 -9.36
CA THR A 6 -6.07 -3.65 -9.71
C THR A 6 -6.08 -5.08 -10.26
N ILE A 7 -7.18 -5.83 -10.16
CA ILE A 7 -7.26 -7.23 -10.61
C ILE A 7 -6.94 -7.34 -12.10
N LYS A 8 -7.59 -6.51 -12.92
CA LYS A 8 -7.38 -6.52 -14.38
C LYS A 8 -5.93 -6.17 -14.76
N MET A 9 -5.29 -5.31 -13.97
CA MET A 9 -3.90 -4.90 -14.19
C MET A 9 -2.93 -6.05 -13.87
N MET A 10 -3.20 -6.83 -12.81
CA MET A 10 -2.43 -8.03 -12.46
C MET A 10 -2.49 -9.11 -13.54
N GLU A 11 -3.65 -9.23 -14.20
CA GLU A 11 -3.89 -10.21 -15.27
C GLU A 11 -3.38 -9.74 -16.64
N SER A 12 -2.85 -8.53 -16.74
CA SER A 12 -2.33 -7.99 -17.99
C SER A 12 -1.11 -8.76 -18.47
N ASN A 13 -1.01 -8.96 -19.79
CA ASN A 13 0.20 -9.47 -20.44
C ASN A 13 1.34 -8.44 -20.42
N ASP A 14 1.01 -7.14 -20.35
CA ASP A 14 2.01 -6.08 -20.20
C ASP A 14 2.54 -6.06 -18.76
N TYR A 15 3.86 -6.22 -18.61
CA TYR A 15 4.49 -6.21 -17.30
C TYR A 15 4.39 -4.84 -16.62
N LYS A 16 4.30 -3.74 -17.37
CA LYS A 16 4.16 -2.39 -16.82
C LYS A 16 2.81 -2.22 -16.12
N GLU A 17 1.75 -2.82 -16.66
CA GLU A 17 0.44 -2.87 -16.00
C GLU A 17 0.50 -3.67 -14.70
N ARG A 18 1.15 -4.85 -14.71
CA ARG A 18 1.32 -5.65 -13.49
C ARG A 18 2.13 -4.90 -12.43
N PHE A 19 3.14 -4.15 -12.85
CA PHE A 19 3.94 -3.30 -11.97
C PHE A 19 3.12 -2.15 -11.36
N ARG A 20 2.32 -1.44 -12.16
CA ARG A 20 1.36 -0.46 -11.63
C ARG A 20 0.40 -1.10 -10.64
N ALA A 21 -0.11 -2.30 -10.93
CA ALA A 21 -1.02 -3.03 -10.05
C ALA A 21 -0.39 -3.22 -8.66
N GLU A 22 0.85 -3.68 -8.62
CA GLU A 22 1.62 -3.88 -7.40
C GLU A 22 1.78 -2.57 -6.60
N TYR A 23 2.24 -1.50 -7.23
CA TYR A 23 2.39 -0.18 -6.60
C TYR A 23 1.09 0.29 -5.96
N TRP A 24 0.00 0.27 -6.73
CA TRP A 24 -1.29 0.73 -6.25
C TRP A 24 -1.87 -0.16 -5.16
N GLN A 25 -1.64 -1.47 -5.20
CA GLN A 25 -2.08 -2.37 -4.13
C GLN A 25 -1.40 -2.06 -2.80
N VAL A 26 -0.09 -1.82 -2.80
CA VAL A 26 0.65 -1.48 -1.58
C VAL A 26 0.21 -0.10 -1.09
N ARG A 27 0.12 0.90 -1.97
CA ARG A 27 -0.34 2.25 -1.61
C ARG A 27 -1.74 2.27 -0.99
N ILE A 28 -2.71 1.58 -1.60
CA ILE A 28 -4.07 1.51 -1.06
C ILE A 28 -4.10 0.84 0.32
N ARG A 29 -3.25 -0.18 0.55
CA ARG A 29 -3.15 -0.83 1.87
C ARG A 29 -2.45 0.07 2.89
N PHE A 30 -1.44 0.82 2.46
CA PHE A 30 -0.72 1.78 3.27
C PHE A 30 -1.69 2.86 3.79
N GLU A 31 -2.46 3.49 2.90
CA GLU A 31 -3.44 4.52 3.27
C GLU A 31 -4.48 4.00 4.26
N LYS A 32 -4.97 2.76 4.07
CA LYS A 32 -5.92 2.13 4.98
C LYS A 32 -5.31 1.83 6.35
N LEU A 33 -4.09 1.33 6.38
CA LEU A 33 -3.38 1.05 7.63
C LEU A 33 -3.06 2.35 8.38
N GLU A 34 -2.59 3.37 7.67
CA GLU A 34 -2.32 4.70 8.23
C GLU A 34 -3.60 5.31 8.84
N SER A 35 -4.72 5.24 8.12
CA SER A 35 -6.02 5.70 8.61
C SER A 35 -6.46 4.95 9.87
N MET A 36 -6.28 3.63 9.89
CA MET A 36 -6.60 2.80 11.07
C MET A 36 -5.71 3.16 12.28
N ILE A 37 -4.41 3.39 12.08
CA ILE A 37 -3.50 3.82 13.15
C ILE A 37 -3.90 5.20 13.68
N LYS A 38 -4.25 6.16 12.80
CA LYS A 38 -4.74 7.50 13.20
C LYS A 38 -6.01 7.41 14.05
N LYS A 39 -6.97 6.56 13.65
CA LYS A 39 -8.18 6.29 14.47
C LYS A 39 -7.84 5.67 15.82
N TRP A 40 -6.86 4.77 15.87
CA TRP A 40 -6.39 4.19 17.12
C TRP A 40 -5.80 5.25 18.06
N GLU A 41 -5.01 6.18 17.52
CA GLU A 41 -4.43 7.31 18.28
C GLU A 41 -5.48 8.26 18.83
N ASN A 42 -6.52 8.54 18.04
CA ASN A 42 -7.62 9.41 18.42
C ASN A 42 -8.65 8.74 19.34
N ARG A 43 -8.47 7.45 19.69
CA ARG A 43 -9.44 6.62 20.43
C ARG A 43 -10.79 6.49 19.72
N GLU A 44 -10.77 6.51 18.39
CA GLU A 44 -11.94 6.40 17.50
C GLU A 44 -12.05 5.01 16.83
N LEU A 45 -11.15 4.09 17.18
CA LEU A 45 -11.17 2.73 16.64
C LEU A 45 -12.31 1.93 17.28
N ASP A 46 -13.12 1.29 16.45
CA ASP A 46 -14.31 0.52 16.83
C ASP A 46 -14.01 -0.93 17.26
N PHE A 47 -12.73 -1.31 17.27
CA PHE A 47 -12.27 -2.62 17.72
C PHE A 47 -10.94 -2.53 18.47
N ILE A 48 -10.58 -3.61 19.16
CA ILE A 48 -9.29 -3.76 19.86
C ILE A 48 -8.37 -4.62 18.99
N PRO A 49 -7.24 -4.10 18.50
CA PRO A 49 -6.28 -4.88 17.74
C PRO A 49 -5.62 -5.95 18.62
N THR A 50 -5.43 -7.16 18.08
CA THR A 50 -4.78 -8.26 18.79
C THR A 50 -3.28 -8.04 18.95
N CYS A 51 -2.64 -7.44 17.94
CA CYS A 51 -1.20 -7.19 17.95
C CYS A 51 -0.87 -5.84 18.62
N PRO A 52 0.32 -5.70 19.23
CA PRO A 52 0.80 -4.40 19.72
C PRO A 52 0.86 -3.36 18.59
N LYS A 53 0.54 -2.11 18.92
CA LYS A 53 0.56 -0.99 17.96
C LYS A 53 1.91 -0.84 17.24
N SER A 54 3.02 -1.15 17.92
CA SER A 54 4.37 -1.11 17.34
C SER A 54 4.52 -2.00 16.09
N ILE A 55 3.83 -3.14 16.02
CA ILE A 55 3.87 -4.03 14.85
C ILE A 55 3.19 -3.37 13.65
N TYR A 56 2.04 -2.71 13.85
CA TYR A 56 1.34 -1.98 12.79
C TYR A 56 2.15 -0.76 12.32
N CYS A 57 2.80 -0.03 13.23
CA CYS A 57 3.70 1.07 12.88
C CYS A 57 4.90 0.56 12.05
N LEU A 58 5.52 -0.57 12.44
CA LEU A 58 6.61 -1.17 11.69
C LEU A 58 6.15 -1.60 10.30
N GLN A 59 4.99 -2.25 10.20
CA GLN A 59 4.39 -2.63 8.93
C GLN A 59 4.18 -1.40 8.03
N LEU A 60 3.65 -0.30 8.58
CA LEU A 60 3.43 0.94 7.84
C LEU A 60 4.74 1.51 7.28
N ASN A 61 5.81 1.52 8.09
CA ASN A 61 7.13 1.99 7.66
C ASN A 61 7.70 1.11 6.52
N MET A 62 7.62 -0.21 6.66
CA MET A 62 8.11 -1.13 5.61
C MET A 62 7.31 -0.97 4.29
N MET A 63 6.01 -0.69 4.39
CA MET A 63 5.18 -0.40 3.22
C MET A 63 5.57 0.92 2.56
N GLN A 64 5.88 1.97 3.34
CA GLN A 64 6.38 3.24 2.81
C GLN A 64 7.71 3.06 2.08
N ASP A 65 8.65 2.32 2.68
CA ASP A 65 9.94 2.02 2.04
C ASP A 65 9.75 1.26 0.72
N TYR A 66 8.80 0.33 0.69
CA TYR A 66 8.51 -0.42 -0.53
C TYR A 66 7.85 0.44 -1.61
N ILE A 67 6.94 1.35 -1.24
CA ILE A 67 6.34 2.34 -2.15
C ILE A 67 7.44 3.20 -2.77
N ASN A 68 8.35 3.75 -1.95
CA ASN A 68 9.47 4.57 -2.42
C ASN A 68 10.37 3.80 -3.40
N LEU A 69 10.63 2.51 -3.12
CA LEU A 69 11.39 1.65 -4.02
C LEU A 69 10.69 1.46 -5.38
N LEU A 70 9.36 1.26 -5.37
CA LEU A 70 8.59 1.12 -6.60
C LEU A 70 8.55 2.42 -7.40
N GLU A 71 8.48 3.58 -6.74
CA GLU A 71 8.55 4.89 -7.41
C GLU A 71 9.92 5.10 -8.09
N ALA A 72 11.02 4.84 -7.37
CA ALA A 72 12.36 4.90 -7.95
C ALA A 72 12.54 3.94 -9.13
N ARG A 73 12.01 2.72 -9.01
CA ARG A 73 12.05 1.72 -10.10
C ARG A 73 11.21 2.15 -11.31
N ALA A 74 10.05 2.79 -11.08
CA ALA A 74 9.20 3.32 -12.14
C ALA A 74 9.91 4.41 -12.95
N GLU A 75 10.63 5.31 -12.27
CA GLU A 75 11.45 6.34 -12.92
C GLU A 75 12.54 5.73 -13.79
N LEU A 76 13.30 4.75 -13.26
CA LEU A 76 14.38 4.08 -13.98
C LEU A 76 13.87 3.30 -15.21
N GLU A 77 12.71 2.65 -15.10
CA GLU A 77 12.11 1.84 -16.16
C GLU A 77 11.19 2.63 -17.11
N ASN A 78 11.03 3.93 -16.91
CA ASN A 78 10.08 4.78 -17.64
C ASN A 78 8.66 4.16 -17.64
N ILE A 79 8.14 3.92 -16.43
CA ILE A 79 6.78 3.46 -16.18
C ILE A 79 6.00 4.59 -15.51
N GLU A 80 4.90 5.02 -16.12
CA GLU A 80 3.96 5.96 -15.50
C GLU A 80 3.11 5.21 -14.46
N LEU A 81 3.03 5.76 -13.24
CA LEU A 81 2.34 5.22 -12.07
C LEU A 81 1.00 5.91 -11.78
#